data_AF-A0A165APY3-F1
#
_entry.id   AF-A0A165APY3-F1
#
_cell.length_a   1.000
_cell.length_b   1.000
_cell.length_c   1.000
_cell.angle_alpha   90.00
_cell.angle_beta   90.00
_cell.angle_gamma   90.00
#
_symmetry.space_group_name_H-M   'P 1'
#
loop_
_entity.id
_entity.type
_entity.pdbx_description
1 polymer ?
#
loop_
_entity_poly.entity_id
_entity_poly.type
_entity_poly.pdbx_seq_one_letter_code
_entity_poly.pdbx_strand_id
1 'polypeptide(L)'
;MAALGIIEEKTELGKSGNAIVQAQFYYRVYWGKRQFLLDRSFSPTFLISFVGPYMSISGAIWMSDIIVQPLLKGFCWLAPPPLISDFDIEPITRIFAALREALRSLRERYRQTTILDFENRFYPLATSFTYCDKKFSFTYKSYLKSPAASCLVFLATLDHTDLIFDEENQAPATDTRIVVKFVERYGRNAHDLLAKEGLAPKLYYYGDIWQDNPIANTGCGPRKMVVMEYITGRIATHADCATHQKTLVRAVELLHKEELVHGDLRLPNIIVTDNSHTPLKILDFDWAGKEGEVKYPMRLSTNIGWPDSVVDLTLIKTEHDNYMFEQLTGSPMPM
;
A
#
# COMPACT_ATOMS: atom_id res chain seq x y z
N MET A 1 -13.18 -23.48 -18.46
CA MET A 1 -12.56 -23.85 -17.17
C MET A 1 -11.53 -22.80 -16.77
N ALA A 2 -11.43 -22.51 -15.47
CA ALA A 2 -10.42 -21.62 -14.91
C ALA A 2 -9.04 -22.27 -14.91
N ALA A 3 -7.98 -21.50 -15.15
CA ALA A 3 -6.61 -21.97 -14.99
C ALA A 3 -6.22 -21.90 -13.51
N LEU A 4 -5.80 -23.01 -12.93
CA LEU A 4 -5.28 -23.05 -11.56
C LEU A 4 -3.78 -22.74 -11.53
N GLY A 5 -3.06 -23.22 -12.55
CA GLY A 5 -1.65 -22.92 -12.75
C GLY A 5 -1.28 -22.91 -14.23
N ILE A 6 -0.24 -22.16 -14.56
CA ILE A 6 0.43 -22.13 -15.86
C ILE A 6 1.90 -22.44 -15.61
N ILE A 7 2.41 -23.41 -16.35
CA ILE A 7 3.80 -23.87 -16.23
C ILE A 7 4.56 -23.41 -17.47
N GLU A 8 5.74 -22.83 -17.25
CA GLU A 8 6.67 -22.49 -18.32
C GLU A 8 8.05 -23.07 -18.01
N GLU A 9 8.64 -23.75 -18.98
CA GLU A 9 9.93 -24.44 -18.82
C GLU A 9 10.97 -23.87 -19.79
N LYS A 10 12.17 -23.62 -19.28
CA LYS A 10 13.33 -23.18 -20.07
C LYS A 10 14.55 -23.98 -19.69
N THR A 11 15.41 -24.24 -20.68
CA THR A 11 16.60 -25.08 -20.50
C THR A 11 17.58 -24.49 -19.50
N GLU A 12 17.87 -23.20 -19.60
CA GLU A 12 18.82 -22.51 -18.72
C GLU A 12 18.45 -21.04 -18.53
N LEU A 13 18.97 -20.45 -17.45
CA LEU A 13 18.75 -19.06 -17.13
C LEU A 13 19.39 -18.16 -18.20
N GLY A 14 18.61 -17.26 -18.78
CA GLY A 14 19.09 -16.28 -19.75
C GLY A 14 19.18 -16.76 -21.20
N LYS A 15 19.12 -18.08 -21.49
CA LYS A 15 19.28 -18.59 -22.87
C LYS A 15 18.03 -18.49 -23.76
N SER A 16 16.83 -18.32 -23.18
CA SER A 16 15.57 -18.27 -23.94
C SER A 16 14.57 -17.24 -23.39
N GLY A 17 15.08 -16.15 -22.81
CA GLY A 17 14.27 -15.13 -22.13
C GLY A 17 13.75 -15.56 -20.76
N ASN A 18 12.96 -14.72 -20.10
CA ASN A 18 12.45 -14.97 -18.76
C ASN A 18 11.21 -15.88 -18.79
N ALA A 19 11.21 -16.96 -18.01
CA ALA A 19 10.10 -17.93 -17.98
C ALA A 19 8.82 -17.37 -17.33
N ILE A 20 8.94 -16.58 -16.26
CA ILE A 20 7.78 -15.97 -15.60
C ILE A 20 7.12 -14.91 -16.49
N VAL A 21 7.91 -14.13 -17.23
CA VAL A 21 7.37 -13.17 -18.21
C VAL A 21 6.61 -13.92 -19.32
N GLN A 22 7.13 -15.04 -19.81
CA GLN A 22 6.44 -15.86 -20.81
C GLN A 22 5.14 -16.47 -20.25
N ALA A 23 5.16 -17.01 -19.03
CA ALA A 23 3.96 -17.49 -18.34
C ALA A 23 2.92 -16.38 -18.13
N GLN A 24 3.34 -15.14 -17.88
CA GLN A 24 2.44 -13.98 -17.80
C GLN A 24 1.76 -13.68 -19.15
N PHE A 25 2.48 -13.82 -20.27
CA PHE A 25 1.85 -13.70 -21.60
C PHE A 25 0.83 -14.80 -21.85
N TYR A 26 1.13 -16.05 -21.48
CA TYR A 26 0.16 -17.14 -21.57
C TYR A 26 -1.05 -16.93 -20.68
N TYR A 27 -0.85 -16.44 -19.46
CA TYR A 27 -1.91 -16.02 -18.55
C TYR A 27 -2.84 -15.00 -19.21
N ARG A 28 -2.26 -13.94 -19.80
CA ARG A 28 -3.01 -12.91 -20.51
C ARG A 28 -3.84 -13.48 -21.67
N VAL A 29 -3.22 -14.29 -22.53
CA VAL A 29 -3.90 -14.90 -23.68
C VAL A 29 -5.00 -15.86 -23.23
N TYR A 30 -4.74 -16.65 -22.18
CA TYR A 30 -5.69 -17.65 -21.67
C TYR A 30 -6.95 -17.01 -21.09
N TRP A 31 -6.78 -16.03 -20.20
CA TRP A 31 -7.89 -15.36 -19.53
C TRP A 31 -8.59 -14.33 -20.43
N GLY A 32 -7.86 -13.67 -21.35
CA GLY A 32 -8.45 -12.76 -22.33
C GLY A 32 -9.48 -13.43 -23.25
N LYS A 33 -9.33 -14.74 -23.50
CA LYS A 33 -10.31 -15.55 -24.27
C LYS A 33 -11.51 -16.03 -23.42
N ARG A 34 -11.58 -15.66 -22.14
CA ARG A 34 -12.57 -16.14 -21.16
C ARG A 34 -13.21 -14.99 -20.38
N GLN A 35 -13.65 -13.94 -21.09
CA GLN A 35 -14.23 -12.71 -20.53
C GLN A 35 -15.27 -13.00 -19.44
N PHE A 36 -16.20 -13.93 -19.67
CA PHE A 36 -17.21 -14.31 -18.68
C PHE A 36 -16.65 -14.67 -17.30
N LEU A 37 -15.52 -15.37 -17.22
CA LEU A 37 -14.89 -15.71 -15.93
C LEU A 37 -13.98 -14.59 -15.42
N LEU A 38 -13.38 -13.84 -16.34
CA LEU A 38 -12.51 -12.71 -16.05
C LEU A 38 -13.29 -11.56 -15.39
N ASP A 39 -14.48 -11.25 -15.90
CA ASP A 39 -15.35 -10.20 -15.38
C ASP A 39 -15.91 -10.53 -13.98
N ARG A 40 -15.81 -11.80 -13.58
CA ARG A 40 -16.43 -12.35 -12.38
C ARG A 40 -15.44 -12.78 -11.30
N SER A 41 -14.14 -12.57 -11.56
CA SER A 41 -13.08 -12.95 -10.62
C SER A 41 -11.80 -12.16 -10.86
N PHE A 42 -10.93 -12.10 -9.86
CA PHE A 42 -9.55 -11.66 -10.04
C PHE A 42 -8.71 -12.57 -10.95
N SER A 43 -9.29 -13.64 -11.52
CA SER A 43 -8.59 -14.65 -12.32
C SER A 43 -7.28 -15.14 -11.67
N PRO A 44 -7.25 -15.45 -10.35
CA PRO A 44 -6.04 -15.93 -9.68
C PRO A 44 -5.45 -17.17 -10.37
N THR A 45 -4.16 -17.17 -10.67
CA THR A 45 -3.48 -18.34 -11.25
C THR A 45 -2.06 -18.42 -10.73
N PHE A 46 -1.60 -19.61 -10.38
CA PHE A 46 -0.18 -19.83 -10.06
C PHE A 46 0.63 -19.85 -11.35
N LEU A 47 1.66 -19.02 -11.44
CA LEU A 47 2.66 -19.10 -12.51
C LEU A 47 3.87 -19.84 -11.97
N ILE A 48 4.16 -21.00 -12.54
CA ILE A 48 5.25 -21.88 -12.10
C ILE A 48 6.27 -21.90 -13.23
N SER A 49 7.51 -21.50 -12.95
CA SER A 49 8.59 -21.59 -13.93
C SER A 49 9.61 -22.64 -13.54
N PHE A 50 10.08 -23.41 -14.50
CA PHE A 50 11.30 -24.20 -14.39
C PHE A 50 12.38 -23.63 -15.31
N VAL A 51 13.58 -23.46 -14.76
CA VAL A 51 14.74 -22.98 -15.50
C VAL A 51 15.94 -23.85 -15.11
N GLY A 52 16.24 -24.86 -15.91
CA GLY A 52 17.17 -25.91 -15.52
C GLY A 52 16.74 -26.57 -14.18
N PRO A 53 17.62 -26.67 -13.17
CA PRO A 53 17.28 -27.23 -11.86
C PRO A 53 16.50 -26.27 -10.94
N TYR A 54 16.19 -25.06 -11.40
CA TYR A 54 15.55 -24.04 -10.57
C TYR A 54 14.05 -23.96 -10.84
N MET A 55 13.27 -23.82 -9.77
CA MET A 55 11.84 -23.55 -9.82
C MET A 55 11.52 -22.19 -9.21
N SER A 56 10.54 -21.47 -9.76
CA SER A 56 9.93 -20.32 -9.08
C SER A 56 8.41 -20.42 -9.13
N ILE A 57 7.74 -19.85 -8.13
CA ILE A 57 6.28 -19.82 -8.03
C ILE A 57 5.86 -18.36 -7.81
N SER A 58 4.97 -17.87 -8.67
CA SER A 58 4.33 -16.57 -8.55
C SER A 58 2.82 -16.72 -8.54
N GLY A 59 2.11 -15.77 -7.95
CA GLY A 59 0.65 -15.62 -8.09
C GLY A 59 0.36 -14.51 -9.09
N ALA A 60 -0.59 -14.76 -10.00
CA ALA A 60 -1.09 -13.76 -10.93
C ALA A 60 -2.57 -13.47 -10.66
N ILE A 61 -2.95 -12.20 -10.71
CA ILE A 61 -4.34 -11.74 -10.73
C ILE A 61 -4.54 -10.72 -11.85
N TRP A 62 -5.79 -10.53 -12.28
CA TRP A 62 -6.17 -9.58 -13.32
C TRP A 62 -7.22 -8.61 -12.79
N MET A 63 -6.82 -7.35 -12.64
CA MET A 63 -7.69 -6.22 -12.30
C MET A 63 -7.88 -5.31 -13.52
N SER A 64 -7.55 -4.03 -13.42
CA SER A 64 -7.33 -3.13 -14.56
C SER A 64 -6.08 -3.55 -15.35
N ASP A 65 -5.04 -3.95 -14.61
CA ASP A 65 -3.82 -4.55 -15.13
C ASP A 65 -3.59 -5.95 -14.56
N ILE A 66 -2.65 -6.68 -15.16
CA ILE A 66 -2.19 -7.98 -14.64
C ILE A 66 -1.12 -7.72 -13.59
N ILE A 67 -1.39 -8.16 -12.36
CA ILE A 67 -0.43 -8.14 -11.27
C ILE A 67 0.14 -9.54 -11.12
N VAL A 68 1.47 -9.64 -11.15
CA VAL A 68 2.20 -10.88 -10.85
C VAL A 68 3.12 -10.63 -9.67
N GLN A 69 3.03 -11.47 -8.65
CA GLN A 69 3.85 -11.36 -7.44
C GLN A 69 4.56 -12.69 -7.15
N PRO A 70 5.89 -12.70 -6.96
CA PRO A 70 6.61 -13.88 -6.49
C PRO A 70 6.10 -14.32 -5.11
N LEU A 71 5.80 -15.61 -4.96
CA LEU A 71 5.37 -16.21 -3.68
C LEU A 71 6.52 -16.88 -2.94
N LEU A 72 7.63 -17.13 -3.63
CA LEU A 72 8.89 -17.60 -3.05
C LEU A 72 9.93 -16.48 -3.08
N LYS A 73 10.81 -16.46 -2.08
CA LYS A 73 11.99 -15.59 -2.06
C LYS A 73 13.06 -16.15 -3.02
N GLY A 74 12.92 -15.87 -4.31
CA GLY A 74 13.86 -16.29 -5.35
C GLY A 74 13.59 -17.68 -5.92
N PHE A 75 14.62 -18.28 -6.52
CA PHE A 75 14.56 -19.59 -7.14
C PHE A 75 14.81 -20.72 -6.12
N CYS A 76 13.97 -21.74 -6.17
CA CYS A 76 14.11 -22.99 -5.43
C CYS A 76 14.98 -23.97 -6.23
N TRP A 77 16.05 -24.48 -5.64
CA TRP A 77 16.90 -25.51 -6.24
C TRP A 77 16.26 -26.89 -6.08
N LEU A 78 16.03 -27.61 -7.18
CA LEU A 78 15.37 -28.91 -7.20
C LEU A 78 16.31 -30.08 -7.50
N ALA A 79 17.57 -29.83 -7.86
CA ALA A 79 18.48 -30.93 -8.13
C ALA A 79 18.85 -31.66 -6.82
N PRO A 80 19.17 -32.96 -6.88
CA PRO A 80 19.59 -33.71 -5.71
C PRO A 80 20.78 -33.04 -5.00
N PRO A 81 20.76 -32.95 -3.67
CA PRO A 81 21.93 -32.52 -2.93
C PRO A 81 23.08 -33.52 -3.14
N PRO A 82 24.35 -33.08 -3.06
CA PRO A 82 25.51 -33.96 -3.25
C PRO A 82 25.63 -35.05 -2.17
N LEU A 83 24.96 -34.88 -1.04
CA LEU A 83 24.88 -35.81 0.08
C LEU A 83 23.40 -35.98 0.49
N ILE A 84 23.06 -37.09 1.14
CA ILE A 84 21.73 -37.27 1.74
C ILE A 84 21.50 -36.14 2.76
N SER A 85 20.48 -35.32 2.55
CA SER A 85 20.21 -34.13 3.35
C SER A 85 18.70 -33.86 3.43
N ASP A 86 18.09 -34.30 4.53
CA ASP A 86 16.68 -33.97 4.80
C ASP A 86 16.50 -32.46 5.00
N PHE A 87 17.52 -31.77 5.52
CA PHE A 87 17.52 -30.31 5.68
C PHE A 87 17.30 -29.58 4.36
N ASP A 88 17.89 -30.06 3.26
CA ASP A 88 17.72 -29.46 1.94
C ASP A 88 16.39 -29.89 1.27
N ILE A 89 15.93 -31.11 1.55
CA ILE A 89 14.72 -31.69 0.93
C ILE A 89 13.44 -31.19 1.61
N GLU A 90 13.44 -31.05 2.94
CA GLU A 90 12.25 -30.66 3.72
C GLU A 90 11.61 -29.34 3.26
N PRO A 91 12.35 -28.24 3.03
CA PRO A 91 11.78 -27.01 2.51
C PRO A 91 11.08 -27.20 1.17
N ILE A 92 11.67 -27.99 0.27
CA ILE A 92 11.10 -28.32 -1.04
C ILE A 92 9.79 -29.08 -0.87
N THR A 93 9.77 -30.10 0.00
CA THR A 93 8.55 -30.85 0.32
C THR A 93 7.46 -29.94 0.87
N ARG A 94 7.80 -29.02 1.79
CA ARG A 94 6.85 -28.04 2.34
C ARG A 94 6.29 -27.12 1.25
N ILE A 95 7.12 -26.67 0.29
CA ILE A 95 6.67 -25.85 -0.85
C ILE A 95 5.65 -26.61 -1.69
N PHE A 96 5.93 -27.86 -2.07
CA PHE A 96 4.99 -28.66 -2.87
C PHE A 96 3.70 -29.00 -2.11
N ALA A 97 3.80 -29.28 -0.82
CA ALA A 97 2.63 -29.49 0.04
C ALA A 97 1.75 -28.22 0.11
N ALA A 98 2.35 -27.05 0.33
CA ALA A 98 1.65 -25.77 0.34
C ALA A 98 1.01 -25.45 -1.02
N LEU A 99 1.74 -25.66 -2.13
CA LEU A 99 1.21 -25.47 -3.48
C LEU A 99 0.02 -26.39 -3.75
N ARG A 100 0.07 -27.65 -3.32
CA ARG A 100 -1.04 -28.61 -3.46
C ARG A 100 -2.31 -28.10 -2.76
N GLU A 101 -2.18 -27.68 -1.50
CA GLU A 101 -3.32 -27.17 -0.74
C GLU A 101 -3.84 -25.85 -1.33
N ALA A 102 -2.95 -24.97 -1.79
CA ALA A 102 -3.34 -23.72 -2.44
C ALA A 102 -4.08 -23.95 -3.76
N LEU A 103 -3.63 -24.90 -4.60
CA LEU A 103 -4.32 -25.30 -5.83
C LEU A 103 -5.69 -25.94 -5.55
N ARG A 104 -5.80 -26.73 -4.47
CA ARG A 104 -7.08 -27.31 -4.03
C ARG A 104 -8.06 -26.22 -3.59
N SER A 105 -7.61 -25.30 -2.73
CA SER A 105 -8.39 -24.14 -2.29
C SER A 105 -8.84 -23.29 -3.47
N LEU A 106 -7.92 -23.01 -4.41
CA LEU A 106 -8.23 -22.22 -5.60
C LEU A 106 -9.25 -22.92 -6.52
N ARG A 107 -9.13 -24.24 -6.70
CA ARG A 107 -10.10 -25.03 -7.46
C ARG A 107 -11.48 -24.93 -6.83
N GLU A 108 -11.56 -25.02 -5.51
CA GLU A 108 -12.82 -24.94 -4.79
C GLU A 108 -13.44 -23.54 -4.91
N ARG A 109 -12.63 -22.49 -4.81
CA ARG A 109 -13.07 -21.12 -5.07
C ARG A 109 -13.69 -20.93 -6.46
N TYR A 110 -13.14 -21.59 -7.48
CA TYR A 110 -13.73 -21.53 -8.83
C TYR A 110 -15.00 -22.38 -9.01
N ARG A 111 -15.27 -23.33 -8.11
CA ARG A 111 -16.52 -24.10 -8.10
C ARG A 111 -17.63 -23.36 -7.38
N GLN A 112 -17.28 -22.63 -6.33
CA GLN A 112 -18.21 -21.81 -5.56
C GLN A 112 -18.58 -20.59 -6.42
N THR A 113 -19.81 -20.60 -6.95
CA THR A 113 -20.35 -19.61 -7.91
C THR A 113 -20.51 -18.18 -7.34
N THR A 114 -19.86 -17.84 -6.23
CA THR A 114 -19.77 -16.47 -5.71
C THR A 114 -18.84 -15.67 -6.62
N ILE A 115 -19.41 -15.33 -7.75
CA ILE A 115 -18.96 -14.33 -8.70
C ILE A 115 -18.79 -13.04 -7.92
N LEU A 116 -17.56 -12.52 -7.90
CA LEU A 116 -17.33 -11.18 -7.38
C LEU A 116 -18.18 -10.21 -8.17
N ASP A 117 -18.78 -9.25 -7.48
CA ASP A 117 -19.38 -8.09 -8.13
C ASP A 117 -18.32 -7.43 -9.01
N PHE A 118 -18.67 -7.14 -10.26
CA PHE A 118 -17.74 -6.66 -11.28
C PHE A 118 -17.04 -5.38 -10.82
N GLU A 119 -17.77 -4.49 -10.15
CA GLU A 119 -17.25 -3.21 -9.66
C GLU A 119 -16.21 -3.39 -8.53
N ASN A 120 -16.40 -4.40 -7.68
CA ASN A 120 -15.54 -4.62 -6.51
C ASN A 120 -14.24 -5.37 -6.86
N ARG A 121 -14.15 -6.01 -8.04
CA ARG A 121 -12.96 -6.76 -8.45
C ARG A 121 -11.74 -5.87 -8.77
N PHE A 122 -11.93 -4.56 -8.81
CA PHE A 122 -10.86 -3.59 -9.05
C PHE A 122 -10.32 -2.97 -7.77
N TYR A 123 -10.80 -3.39 -6.61
CA TYR A 123 -10.35 -2.86 -5.32
C TYR A 123 -9.75 -3.96 -4.44
N PRO A 124 -8.94 -3.57 -3.44
CA PRO A 124 -8.47 -4.51 -2.43
C PRO A 124 -9.64 -5.19 -1.71
N LEU A 125 -9.44 -6.44 -1.27
CA LEU A 125 -10.48 -7.21 -0.58
C LEU A 125 -10.69 -6.79 0.90
N ALA A 126 -9.82 -5.93 1.44
CA ALA A 126 -9.98 -5.42 2.80
C ALA A 126 -11.06 -4.31 2.81
N THR A 127 -12.15 -4.53 3.53
CA THR A 127 -13.35 -3.67 3.53
C THR A 127 -13.86 -3.31 4.92
N SER A 128 -13.05 -3.54 5.97
CA SER A 128 -13.42 -3.18 7.33
C SER A 128 -12.21 -2.88 8.20
N PHE A 129 -12.40 -2.04 9.21
CA PHE A 129 -11.41 -1.70 10.23
C PHE A 129 -12.07 -1.63 11.61
N THR A 130 -11.27 -1.61 12.68
CA THR A 130 -11.77 -1.44 14.05
C THR A 130 -11.36 -0.07 14.57
N TYR A 131 -12.31 0.68 15.14
CA TYR A 131 -12.06 1.99 15.72
C TYR A 131 -12.89 2.14 17.00
N CYS A 132 -12.26 2.58 18.10
CA CYS A 132 -12.87 2.63 19.42
C CYS A 132 -13.63 1.34 19.79
N ASP A 133 -12.98 0.18 19.59
CA ASP A 133 -13.52 -1.16 19.84
C ASP A 133 -14.79 -1.55 19.05
N LYS A 134 -15.19 -0.74 18.06
CA LYS A 134 -16.27 -1.04 17.13
C LYS A 134 -15.71 -1.36 15.75
N LYS A 135 -16.27 -2.37 15.08
CA LYS A 135 -15.94 -2.69 13.69
C LYS A 135 -16.76 -1.81 12.74
N PHE A 136 -16.08 -1.22 11.76
CA PHE A 136 -16.65 -0.39 10.72
C PHE A 136 -16.43 -1.06 9.37
N SER A 137 -17.47 -1.15 8.56
CA SER A 137 -17.36 -1.61 7.16
C SER A 137 -17.41 -0.43 6.21
N PHE A 138 -16.78 -0.58 5.05
CA PHE A 138 -16.74 0.46 4.04
C PHE A 138 -16.74 -0.12 2.63
N THR A 139 -17.18 0.73 1.70
CA THR A 139 -17.21 0.43 0.26
C THR A 139 -16.29 1.40 -0.49
N TYR A 140 -15.36 0.87 -1.28
CA TYR A 140 -14.49 1.67 -2.15
C TYR A 140 -15.28 2.41 -3.23
N LYS A 141 -14.83 3.62 -3.59
CA LYS A 141 -15.47 4.47 -4.59
C LYS A 141 -14.55 4.84 -5.74
N SER A 142 -13.30 5.18 -5.44
CA SER A 142 -12.34 5.58 -6.47
C SER A 142 -10.89 5.48 -5.99
N TYR A 143 -9.99 5.55 -6.96
CA TYR A 143 -8.56 5.66 -6.77
C TYR A 143 -8.18 7.14 -6.55
N LEU A 144 -7.34 7.45 -5.56
CA LEU A 144 -6.98 8.85 -5.26
C LEU A 144 -5.66 9.31 -5.86
N LYS A 145 -4.62 8.47 -5.90
CA LYS A 145 -3.30 8.87 -6.43
C LYS A 145 -3.11 8.56 -7.92
N SER A 146 -3.64 7.44 -8.40
CA SER A 146 -3.46 6.99 -9.77
C SER A 146 -4.57 6.01 -10.14
N PRO A 147 -5.13 6.04 -11.36
CA PRO A 147 -6.09 5.02 -11.81
C PRO A 147 -5.44 3.65 -12.08
N ALA A 148 -4.12 3.54 -11.94
CA ALA A 148 -3.39 2.30 -12.20
C ALA A 148 -3.55 1.28 -11.06
N ALA A 149 -3.37 0.01 -11.40
CA ALA A 149 -3.41 -1.10 -10.43
C ALA A 149 -2.35 -1.01 -9.32
N SER A 150 -1.34 -0.14 -9.49
CA SER A 150 -0.31 0.16 -8.49
C SER A 150 -0.75 1.17 -7.42
N CYS A 151 -1.96 1.72 -7.51
CA CYS A 151 -2.46 2.66 -6.51
C CYS A 151 -2.63 1.98 -5.15
N LEU A 152 -2.23 2.69 -4.10
CA LEU A 152 -2.32 2.23 -2.72
C LEU A 152 -3.20 3.14 -1.85
N VAL A 153 -3.89 4.12 -2.46
CA VAL A 153 -4.70 5.13 -1.77
C VAL A 153 -6.07 5.23 -2.44
N PHE A 154 -7.12 4.99 -1.68
CA PHE A 154 -8.47 4.87 -2.19
C PHE A 154 -9.43 5.75 -1.40
N LEU A 155 -10.41 6.32 -2.10
CA LEU A 155 -11.60 6.89 -1.50
C LEU A 155 -12.58 5.77 -1.21
N ALA A 156 -13.15 5.76 0.00
CA ALA A 156 -14.22 4.87 0.38
C ALA A 156 -15.30 5.63 1.15
N THR A 157 -16.47 5.01 1.29
CA THR A 157 -17.54 5.50 2.16
C THR A 157 -17.85 4.44 3.21
N LEU A 158 -17.99 4.86 4.46
CA LEU A 158 -18.54 4.02 5.51
C LEU A 158 -19.97 3.61 5.15
N ASP A 159 -20.32 2.37 5.47
CA ASP A 159 -21.67 1.89 5.27
C ASP A 159 -22.62 2.60 6.24
N HIS A 160 -23.82 2.98 5.79
CA HIS A 160 -24.72 3.94 6.45
C HIS A 160 -25.10 3.62 7.92
N THR A 161 -24.87 2.39 8.38
CA THR A 161 -25.11 1.97 9.77
C THR A 161 -23.97 2.30 10.74
N ASP A 162 -22.83 2.75 10.22
CA ASP A 162 -21.58 2.90 10.98
C ASP A 162 -21.00 4.32 10.91
N LEU A 163 -21.82 5.32 11.27
CA LEU A 163 -21.34 6.69 11.42
C LEU A 163 -20.33 6.78 12.57
N ILE A 164 -19.15 7.31 12.29
CA ILE A 164 -18.17 7.67 13.32
C ILE A 164 -18.74 8.88 14.07
N PHE A 165 -18.72 8.84 15.41
CA PHE A 165 -19.16 9.97 16.21
C PHE A 165 -18.15 11.12 16.09
N ASP A 166 -18.63 12.29 15.70
CA ASP A 166 -17.85 13.52 15.71
C ASP A 166 -17.91 14.13 17.12
N GLU A 167 -16.81 13.95 17.85
CA GLU A 167 -16.68 14.46 19.21
C GLU A 167 -16.73 15.99 19.28
N GLU A 168 -16.25 16.70 18.25
CA GLU A 168 -16.26 18.17 18.23
C GLU A 168 -17.69 18.71 18.09
N ASN A 169 -18.49 18.08 17.23
CA ASN A 169 -19.85 18.51 16.95
C ASN A 169 -20.93 17.80 17.79
N GLN A 170 -20.52 16.87 18.67
CA GLN A 170 -21.41 16.02 19.48
C GLN A 170 -22.53 15.36 18.64
N ALA A 171 -22.21 14.99 17.41
CA ALA A 171 -23.17 14.47 16.45
C ALA A 171 -22.53 13.36 15.60
N PRO A 172 -23.31 12.48 14.96
CA PRO A 172 -22.78 11.57 13.96
C PRO A 172 -22.10 12.36 12.84
N ALA A 173 -20.92 11.93 12.39
CA ALA A 173 -20.27 12.51 11.24
C ALA A 173 -21.24 12.51 10.05
N THR A 174 -21.50 13.69 9.48
CA THR A 174 -22.39 13.85 8.33
C THR A 174 -21.73 13.42 7.03
N ASP A 175 -20.40 13.48 6.99
CA ASP A 175 -19.59 12.94 5.90
C ASP A 175 -19.08 11.54 6.24
N THR A 176 -19.49 10.56 5.43
CA THR A 176 -19.08 9.16 5.58
C THR A 176 -17.84 8.83 4.76
N ARG A 177 -17.27 9.79 4.04
CA ARG A 177 -16.09 9.58 3.21
C ARG A 177 -14.83 9.41 4.06
N ILE A 178 -14.04 8.42 3.69
CA ILE A 178 -12.77 8.07 4.31
C ILE A 178 -11.72 7.83 3.24
N VAL A 179 -10.46 7.95 3.62
CA VAL A 179 -9.32 7.53 2.82
C VAL A 179 -8.77 6.23 3.40
N VAL A 180 -8.62 5.22 2.54
CA VAL A 180 -7.99 3.94 2.88
C VAL A 180 -6.67 3.83 2.15
N LYS A 181 -5.59 3.60 2.89
CA LYS A 181 -4.22 3.53 2.35
C LYS A 181 -3.49 2.28 2.83
N PHE A 182 -2.67 1.68 1.96
CA PHE A 182 -1.81 0.54 2.31
C PHE A 182 -0.34 0.95 2.27
N VAL A 183 0.36 0.73 3.38
CA VAL A 183 1.73 1.24 3.60
C VAL A 183 2.62 0.17 4.21
N GLU A 184 3.92 0.19 3.91
CA GLU A 184 4.89 -0.68 4.61
C GLU A 184 5.35 -0.10 5.95
N ARG A 185 5.28 1.22 6.11
CA ARG A 185 5.67 1.97 7.30
C ARG A 185 4.83 3.24 7.40
N TYR A 186 4.64 3.73 8.62
CA TYR A 186 3.80 4.89 8.88
C TYR A 186 4.17 5.60 10.18
N GLY A 187 4.40 6.91 10.11
CA GLY A 187 4.66 7.78 11.24
C GLY A 187 3.38 8.12 12.01
N ARG A 188 2.77 7.13 12.66
CA ARG A 188 1.52 7.32 13.42
C ARG A 188 1.63 8.45 14.45
N ASN A 189 2.70 8.51 15.24
CA ASN A 189 2.86 9.52 16.28
C ASN A 189 2.88 10.95 15.71
N ALA A 190 3.57 11.15 14.58
CA ALA A 190 3.62 12.43 13.88
C ALA A 190 2.25 12.82 13.31
N HIS A 191 1.52 11.85 12.74
CA HIS A 191 0.16 12.07 12.25
C HIS A 191 -0.79 12.44 13.40
N ASP A 192 -0.85 11.61 14.45
CA ASP A 192 -1.74 11.81 15.61
C ASP A 192 -1.47 13.18 16.28
N LEU A 193 -0.19 13.58 16.39
CA LEU A 193 0.21 14.88 16.92
C LEU A 193 -0.37 16.05 16.09
N LEU A 194 -0.18 16.03 14.78
CA LEU A 194 -0.68 17.10 13.92
C LEU A 194 -2.21 17.07 13.78
N ALA A 195 -2.82 15.88 13.76
CA ALA A 195 -4.27 15.72 13.69
C ALA A 195 -4.96 16.32 14.92
N LYS A 196 -4.39 16.13 16.12
CA LYS A 196 -4.90 16.70 17.37
C LYS A 196 -4.95 18.24 17.34
N GLU A 197 -4.05 18.86 16.59
CA GLU A 197 -3.96 20.32 16.44
C GLU A 197 -4.72 20.83 15.20
N GLY A 198 -5.47 19.94 14.51
CA GLY A 198 -6.21 20.26 13.29
C GLY A 198 -5.34 20.46 12.04
N LEU A 199 -4.06 20.10 12.11
CA LEU A 199 -3.04 20.30 11.07
C LEU A 199 -2.85 19.07 10.16
N ALA A 200 -3.51 17.96 10.46
CA ALA A 200 -3.58 16.76 9.64
C ALA A 200 -5.02 16.19 9.66
N PRO A 201 -5.37 15.29 8.74
CA PRO A 201 -6.64 14.57 8.81
C PRO A 201 -6.76 13.77 10.11
N LYS A 202 -7.98 13.55 10.61
CA LYS A 202 -8.16 12.63 11.73
C LYS A 202 -7.78 11.20 11.32
N LEU A 203 -6.93 10.54 12.09
CA LEU A 203 -6.56 9.15 11.88
C LEU A 203 -7.57 8.23 12.58
N TYR A 204 -8.25 7.38 11.81
CA TYR A 204 -9.20 6.40 12.35
C TYR A 204 -8.56 5.03 12.59
N TYR A 205 -7.59 4.62 11.78
CA TYR A 205 -6.98 3.30 11.93
C TYR A 205 -5.55 3.26 11.42
N TYR A 206 -4.71 2.52 12.13
CA TYR A 206 -3.43 2.04 11.64
C TYR A 206 -3.17 0.65 12.23
N GLY A 207 -3.09 -0.37 11.38
CA GLY A 207 -2.95 -1.74 11.85
C GLY A 207 -2.95 -2.80 10.77
N ASP A 208 -3.25 -4.03 11.18
CA ASP A 208 -3.30 -5.19 10.31
C ASP A 208 -4.39 -5.05 9.23
N ILE A 209 -4.07 -5.51 8.02
CA ILE A 209 -5.00 -5.47 6.89
C ILE A 209 -6.13 -6.48 7.13
N TRP A 210 -5.79 -7.66 7.67
CA TRP A 210 -6.73 -8.74 7.93
C TRP A 210 -6.84 -9.03 9.43
N GLN A 211 -7.63 -8.23 10.14
CA GLN A 211 -7.81 -8.32 11.58
C GLN A 211 -8.35 -9.69 12.05
N ASP A 212 -9.28 -10.27 11.28
CA ASP A 212 -9.95 -11.53 11.62
C ASP A 212 -9.31 -12.76 10.93
N ASN A 213 -8.23 -12.57 10.16
CA ASN A 213 -7.59 -13.66 9.42
C ASN A 213 -6.05 -13.55 9.47
N PRO A 214 -5.41 -14.09 10.53
CA PRO A 214 -3.96 -14.01 10.73
C PRO A 214 -3.14 -14.64 9.59
N ILE A 215 -3.66 -15.70 8.96
CA ILE A 215 -2.98 -16.37 7.83
C ILE A 215 -2.94 -15.43 6.62
N ALA A 216 -4.08 -14.81 6.28
CA ALA A 216 -4.13 -13.81 5.21
C ALA A 216 -3.25 -12.59 5.54
N ASN A 217 -3.26 -12.13 6.79
CA ASN A 217 -2.44 -11.01 7.23
C ASN A 217 -0.94 -11.30 7.11
N THR A 218 -0.52 -12.52 7.43
CA THR A 218 0.88 -12.97 7.26
C THR A 218 1.32 -12.85 5.79
N GLY A 219 0.40 -13.12 4.85
CA GLY A 219 0.64 -12.95 3.41
C GLY A 219 0.86 -11.50 2.97
N CYS A 220 0.47 -10.51 3.76
CA CYS A 220 0.68 -9.09 3.48
C CYS A 220 2.11 -8.60 3.81
N GLY A 221 2.90 -9.40 4.53
CA GLY A 221 4.24 -9.04 4.95
C GLY A 221 4.23 -7.83 5.91
N PRO A 222 5.10 -6.82 5.73
CA PRO A 222 5.15 -5.66 6.62
C PRO A 222 4.00 -4.67 6.39
N ARG A 223 3.16 -4.88 5.37
CA ARG A 223 2.13 -3.91 4.99
C ARG A 223 1.04 -3.80 6.05
N LYS A 224 0.59 -2.58 6.27
CA LYS A 224 -0.48 -2.18 7.18
C LYS A 224 -1.53 -1.39 6.42
N MET A 225 -2.74 -1.37 6.97
CA MET A 225 -3.83 -0.51 6.51
C MET A 225 -3.87 0.75 7.37
N VAL A 226 -4.08 1.89 6.71
CA VAL A 226 -4.32 3.19 7.31
C VAL A 226 -5.72 3.64 6.87
N VAL A 227 -6.55 4.08 7.81
CA VAL A 227 -7.84 4.71 7.52
C VAL A 227 -7.88 6.08 8.16
N MET A 228 -8.24 7.12 7.40
CA MET A 228 -8.26 8.50 7.87
C MET A 228 -9.42 9.29 7.26
N GLU A 229 -9.68 10.46 7.83
CA GLU A 229 -10.63 11.46 7.34
C GLU A 229 -10.35 11.83 5.87
N TYR A 230 -11.41 11.91 5.07
CA TYR A 230 -11.32 12.50 3.73
C TYR A 230 -11.42 14.02 3.83
N ILE A 231 -10.41 14.73 3.32
CA ILE A 231 -10.39 16.19 3.30
C ILE A 231 -10.92 16.69 1.97
N THR A 232 -11.97 17.53 2.01
CA THR A 232 -12.41 18.29 0.83
C THR A 232 -11.56 19.54 0.70
N GLY A 233 -10.98 19.75 -0.48
CA GLY A 233 -10.06 20.84 -0.75
C GLY A 233 -9.25 20.59 -2.01
N ARG A 234 -8.16 21.35 -2.17
CA ARG A 234 -7.23 21.22 -3.30
C ARG A 234 -5.78 21.14 -2.82
N ILE A 235 -4.91 20.58 -3.66
CA ILE A 235 -3.46 20.63 -3.46
C ILE A 235 -3.03 22.10 -3.34
N ALA A 236 -2.17 22.38 -2.36
CA ALA A 236 -1.61 23.70 -2.13
C ALA A 236 -0.70 24.15 -3.28
N THR A 237 -0.64 25.45 -3.50
CA THR A 237 0.37 26.12 -4.31
C THR A 237 1.42 26.75 -3.40
N HIS A 238 2.59 27.11 -3.94
CA HIS A 238 3.58 27.89 -3.19
C HIS A 238 3.01 29.19 -2.62
N ALA A 239 2.07 29.85 -3.32
CA ALA A 239 1.42 31.06 -2.82
C ALA A 239 0.54 30.77 -1.59
N ASP A 240 -0.15 29.62 -1.55
CA ASP A 240 -0.92 29.21 -0.38
C ASP A 240 0.00 28.89 0.80
N CYS A 241 1.12 28.20 0.55
CA CYS A 241 2.13 27.89 1.57
C CYS A 241 2.76 29.16 2.15
N ALA A 242 3.07 30.16 1.30
CA ALA A 242 3.55 31.46 1.77
C ALA A 242 2.47 32.24 2.55
N THR A 243 1.22 32.22 2.09
CA THR A 243 0.10 32.90 2.77
C THR A 243 -0.18 32.30 4.15
N HIS A 244 -0.13 30.98 4.26
CA HIS A 244 -0.38 30.24 5.49
C HIS A 244 0.91 29.73 6.14
N GLN A 245 2.03 30.44 5.93
CA GLN A 245 3.35 30.05 6.42
C GLN A 245 3.35 29.80 7.93
N LYS A 246 2.67 30.63 8.72
CA LYS A 246 2.56 30.46 10.18
C LYS A 246 1.98 29.10 10.59
N THR A 247 1.04 28.57 9.82
CA THR A 247 0.44 27.25 10.05
C THR A 247 1.47 26.14 9.79
N LEU A 248 2.25 26.29 8.72
CA LEU A 248 3.33 25.34 8.38
C LEU A 248 4.48 25.39 9.41
N VAL A 249 4.90 26.59 9.84
CA VAL A 249 5.89 26.77 10.90
C VAL A 249 5.45 26.03 12.15
N ARG A 250 4.21 26.28 12.62
CA ARG A 250 3.65 25.60 13.79
C ARG A 250 3.67 24.08 13.64
N ALA A 251 3.32 23.55 12.46
CA ALA A 251 3.32 22.11 12.24
C ALA A 251 4.74 21.51 12.34
N VAL A 252 5.73 22.16 11.72
CA VAL A 252 7.14 21.72 11.79
C VAL A 252 7.68 21.82 13.21
N GLU A 253 7.43 22.94 13.90
CA GLU A 253 7.85 23.13 15.31
C GLU A 253 7.24 22.08 16.25
N LEU A 254 5.95 21.76 16.08
CA LEU A 254 5.29 20.73 16.88
C LEU A 254 5.95 19.36 16.70
N LEU A 255 6.26 18.98 15.47
CA LEU A 255 6.97 17.73 15.19
C LEU A 255 8.36 17.74 15.82
N HIS A 256 9.15 18.78 15.57
CA HIS A 256 10.55 18.85 16.01
C HIS A 256 10.68 18.90 17.53
N LYS A 257 9.74 19.57 18.20
CA LYS A 257 9.67 19.60 19.68
C LYS A 257 9.51 18.21 20.29
N GLU A 258 8.83 17.30 19.61
CA GLU A 258 8.63 15.91 20.04
C GLU A 258 9.68 14.95 19.43
N GLU A 259 10.79 15.47 18.90
CA GLU A 259 11.84 14.73 18.21
C GLU A 259 11.32 13.95 16.99
N LEU A 260 10.26 14.44 16.35
CA LEU A 260 9.64 13.85 15.17
C LEU A 260 10.02 14.64 13.91
N VAL A 261 10.16 13.92 12.81
CA VAL A 261 10.38 14.47 11.46
C VAL A 261 9.29 13.97 10.54
N HIS A 262 8.91 14.78 9.55
CA HIS A 262 7.97 14.38 8.50
C HIS A 262 8.68 13.68 7.34
N GLY A 263 9.78 14.27 6.88
CA GLY A 263 10.66 13.72 5.84
C GLY A 263 10.16 13.88 4.41
N ASP A 264 8.88 14.19 4.18
CA ASP A 264 8.30 14.38 2.85
C ASP A 264 7.40 15.64 2.73
N LEU A 265 7.78 16.76 3.35
CA LEU A 265 6.99 18.01 3.30
C LEU A 265 7.05 18.65 1.91
N ARG A 266 6.10 18.34 1.04
CA ARG A 266 6.06 18.84 -0.34
C ARG A 266 4.63 19.18 -0.75
N LEU A 267 4.47 19.99 -1.80
CA LEU A 267 3.15 20.47 -2.26
C LEU A 267 2.10 19.35 -2.40
N PRO A 268 2.39 18.17 -2.97
CA PRO A 268 1.40 17.09 -3.09
C PRO A 268 0.87 16.56 -1.75
N ASN A 269 1.61 16.82 -0.67
CA ASN A 269 1.31 16.38 0.69
C ASN A 269 0.71 17.51 1.53
N ILE A 270 0.25 18.61 0.91
CA ILE A 270 -0.42 19.72 1.57
C ILE A 270 -1.73 20.03 0.85
N ILE A 271 -2.84 20.01 1.60
CA ILE A 271 -4.16 20.37 1.11
C ILE A 271 -4.60 21.70 1.71
N VAL A 272 -5.04 22.61 0.85
CA VAL A 272 -5.84 23.77 1.23
C VAL A 272 -7.28 23.30 1.41
N THR A 273 -7.82 23.47 2.61
CA THR A 273 -9.18 23.02 2.93
C THR A 273 -10.19 24.12 2.63
N ASP A 274 -11.45 23.74 2.44
CA ASP A 274 -12.55 24.70 2.31
C ASP A 274 -12.93 25.35 3.66
N ASN A 275 -12.33 24.90 4.78
CA ASN A 275 -12.55 25.43 6.11
C ASN A 275 -11.51 26.53 6.42
N SER A 276 -11.97 27.78 6.49
CA SER A 276 -11.12 28.94 6.76
C SER A 276 -10.44 28.91 8.14
N HIS A 277 -10.95 28.14 9.10
CA HIS A 277 -10.32 27.96 10.42
C HIS A 277 -9.15 26.97 10.41
N THR A 278 -9.14 26.01 9.48
CA THR A 278 -8.07 25.02 9.29
C THR A 278 -7.61 25.07 7.83
N PRO A 279 -7.02 26.20 7.38
CA PRO A 279 -6.84 26.48 5.96
C PRO A 279 -5.85 25.51 5.27
N LEU A 280 -5.01 24.82 6.04
CA LEU A 280 -4.07 23.82 5.54
C LEU A 280 -4.09 22.56 6.40
N LYS A 281 -4.03 21.39 5.75
CA LYS A 281 -3.74 20.10 6.37
C LYS A 281 -2.56 19.41 5.66
N ILE A 282 -1.66 18.81 6.43
CA ILE A 282 -0.51 18.03 5.98
C ILE A 282 -0.92 16.55 5.86
N LEU A 283 -0.47 15.91 4.79
CA LEU A 283 -0.75 14.52 4.43
C LEU A 283 0.56 13.71 4.32
N ASP A 284 0.38 12.39 4.14
CA ASP A 284 1.44 11.44 3.75
C ASP A 284 2.61 11.29 4.76
N PHE A 285 2.30 10.65 5.88
CA PHE A 285 3.22 10.36 6.97
C PHE A 285 4.01 9.05 6.78
N ASP A 286 4.15 8.53 5.56
CA ASP A 286 4.78 7.21 5.34
C ASP A 286 6.25 7.16 5.77
N TRP A 287 6.93 8.32 5.73
CA TRP A 287 8.34 8.43 6.12
C TRP A 287 8.54 9.15 7.44
N ALA A 288 7.46 9.66 8.03
CA ALA A 288 7.51 10.38 9.28
C ALA A 288 7.84 9.44 10.45
N GLY A 289 8.43 9.97 11.50
CA GLY A 289 8.76 9.23 12.70
C GLY A 289 9.83 9.93 13.52
N LYS A 290 10.46 9.20 14.44
CA LYS A 290 11.47 9.76 15.33
C LYS A 290 12.76 10.07 14.57
N GLU A 291 13.30 11.26 14.79
CA GLU A 291 14.61 11.66 14.26
C GLU A 291 15.68 10.64 14.66
N GLY A 292 16.54 10.29 13.71
CA GLY A 292 17.60 9.30 13.94
C GLY A 292 17.16 7.83 13.89
N GLU A 293 15.85 7.55 13.78
CA GLU A 293 15.32 6.19 13.63
C GLU A 293 14.78 5.92 12.22
N VAL A 294 14.05 6.88 11.63
CA VAL A 294 13.48 6.73 10.29
C VAL A 294 14.46 7.07 9.18
N LYS A 295 14.34 6.36 8.05
CA LYS A 295 15.23 6.47 6.88
C LYS A 295 14.46 6.69 5.60
N TYR A 296 15.03 7.44 4.67
CA TYR A 296 14.54 7.48 3.30
C TYR A 296 14.54 6.08 2.64
N PRO A 297 13.59 5.80 1.73
CA PRO A 297 13.59 4.53 0.98
C PRO A 297 14.81 4.43 0.06
N MET A 298 15.06 3.22 -0.45
CA MET A 298 15.91 3.07 -1.63
C MET A 298 15.19 3.61 -2.87
N ARG A 299 15.98 4.05 -3.86
CA ARG A 299 15.51 4.61 -5.14
C ARG A 299 14.69 5.88 -4.94
N LEU A 300 15.20 6.82 -4.14
CA LEU A 300 14.64 8.16 -4.08
C LEU A 300 14.53 8.75 -5.49
N SER A 301 13.42 9.44 -5.75
CA SER A 301 13.20 10.08 -7.04
C SER A 301 14.19 11.21 -7.24
N THR A 302 14.86 11.20 -8.40
CA THR A 302 15.79 12.24 -8.84
C THR A 302 15.10 13.51 -9.34
N ASN A 303 13.76 13.48 -9.46
CA ASN A 303 12.98 14.63 -9.92
C ASN A 303 12.59 15.58 -8.79
N ILE A 304 13.01 15.29 -7.56
CA ILE A 304 12.74 16.09 -6.38
C ILE A 304 14.05 16.75 -5.98
N GLY A 305 14.05 18.06 -5.78
CA GLY A 305 15.20 18.80 -5.26
C GLY A 305 15.37 18.51 -3.77
N TRP A 306 15.93 17.36 -3.42
CA TRP A 306 16.28 17.02 -2.04
C TRP A 306 17.45 17.90 -1.54
N PRO A 307 17.61 18.06 -0.21
CA PRO A 307 18.85 18.62 0.34
C PRO A 307 20.08 17.81 -0.12
N ASP A 308 21.23 18.45 -0.35
CA ASP A 308 22.45 17.79 -0.84
C ASP A 308 22.93 16.61 0.02
N SER A 309 22.60 16.63 1.32
CA SER A 309 22.92 15.55 2.25
C SER A 309 22.05 14.30 2.11
N VAL A 310 20.95 14.37 1.35
CA VAL A 310 19.96 13.29 1.24
C VAL A 310 20.29 12.36 0.10
N VAL A 311 20.63 11.12 0.46
CA VAL A 311 20.70 9.98 -0.45
C VAL A 311 19.86 8.81 0.08
N ASP A 312 19.70 7.76 -0.73
CA ASP A 312 19.03 6.52 -0.35
C ASP A 312 19.45 6.04 1.05
N LEU A 313 18.47 5.59 1.85
CA LEU A 313 18.67 5.02 3.19
C LEU A 313 19.28 5.97 4.24
N THR A 314 19.46 7.25 3.92
CA THR A 314 19.91 8.25 4.89
C THR A 314 18.83 8.45 5.96
N LEU A 315 19.27 8.67 7.20
CA LEU A 315 18.39 9.04 8.31
C LEU A 315 17.70 10.37 8.00
N ILE A 316 16.41 10.43 8.27
CA ILE A 316 15.64 11.67 8.11
C ILE A 316 15.90 12.53 9.35
N LYS A 317 16.21 13.80 9.11
CA LYS A 317 16.55 14.77 10.14
C LYS A 317 15.67 16.00 10.06
N THR A 318 15.61 16.76 11.14
CA THR A 318 14.88 18.03 11.24
C THR A 318 15.34 19.03 10.17
N GLU A 319 16.62 19.04 9.80
CA GLU A 319 17.12 19.95 8.75
C GLU A 319 16.52 19.63 7.36
N HIS A 320 16.13 18.38 7.11
CA HIS A 320 15.47 18.02 5.86
C HIS A 320 14.05 18.61 5.78
N ASP A 321 13.32 18.62 6.90
CA ASP A 321 12.01 19.28 6.99
C ASP A 321 12.16 20.80 6.85
N ASN A 322 13.17 21.41 7.47
CA ASN A 322 13.46 22.85 7.36
C ASN A 322 13.77 23.26 5.92
N TYR A 323 14.60 22.49 5.23
CA TYR A 323 14.91 22.71 3.82
C TYR A 323 13.65 22.60 2.96
N MET A 324 12.84 21.56 3.16
CA MET A 324 11.59 21.37 2.43
C MET A 324 10.57 22.49 2.69
N PHE A 325 10.48 22.95 3.93
CA PHE A 325 9.68 24.12 4.30
C PHE A 325 10.14 25.38 3.55
N GLU A 326 11.45 25.60 3.43
CA GLU A 326 11.99 26.73 2.69
C GLU A 326 11.64 26.64 1.21
N GLN A 327 11.73 25.45 0.60
CA GLN A 327 11.30 25.24 -0.78
C GLN A 327 9.79 25.49 -0.96
N LEU A 328 8.97 25.18 0.05
CA LEU A 328 7.52 25.40 0.00
C LEU A 328 7.14 26.87 0.09
N THR A 329 7.79 27.62 1.00
CA THR A 329 7.35 28.96 1.41
C THR A 329 8.20 30.09 0.82
N GLY A 330 9.39 29.77 0.30
CA GLY A 330 10.38 30.74 -0.17
C GLY A 330 11.11 31.49 0.95
N SER A 331 11.02 31.01 2.19
CA SER A 331 11.74 31.59 3.34
C SER A 331 12.13 30.51 4.33
N PRO A 332 13.28 30.65 5.02
CA PRO A 332 13.73 29.65 5.98
C PRO A 332 12.81 29.58 7.19
N MET A 333 12.89 28.46 7.93
CA MET A 333 12.26 28.34 9.23
C MET A 333 12.76 29.46 10.18
N PRO A 334 11.88 30.07 10.99
CA PRO A 334 12.30 31.03 12.00
C PRO A 334 13.24 30.35 13.01
N MET A 335 14.27 31.09 13.46
CA MET A 335 15.17 30.64 14.53
C MET A 335 14.56 30.77 15.92
#